data_AF-A0A838NPW6-F1
#
_entry.id   AF-A0A838NPW6-F1
#
_cell.length_a   1.000
_cell.length_b   1.000
_cell.length_c   1.000
_cell.angle_alpha   90.00
_cell.angle_beta   90.00
_cell.angle_gamma   90.00
#
_symmetry.space_group_name_H-M   'P 1'
#
loop_
_entity.id
_entity.type
_entity.pdbx_description
1 polymer ?
#
loop_
_entity_poly.entity_id
_entity_poly.type
_entity_poly.pdbx_seq_one_letter_code
_entity_poly.pdbx_strand_id
1 'polypeptide(L)'
;MQRSKSYAVMFLLGTFLAGGALGFTADRVMSRDKPCRHGSGSRSYLDRMASELKLTPAQRVQFDSIMSRRRTQMRAVYDPIRPQMDSLSKLGKVISDSTHEQLKRVLNPEQQAKLDMMRDRGRKESADARARYGSEKGTPAPRP
;
A
#
# COMPACT_ATOMS: atom_id res chain seq x y z
N MET A 1 -59.92 11.08 2.80
CA MET A 1 -58.67 10.38 3.19
C MET A 1 -57.68 10.08 2.04
N GLN A 2 -57.95 10.40 0.77
CA GLN A 2 -57.01 10.12 -0.35
C GLN A 2 -55.93 11.20 -0.55
N ARG A 3 -56.23 12.48 -0.27
CA ARG A 3 -55.28 13.59 -0.50
C ARG A 3 -54.04 13.53 0.40
N SER A 4 -54.19 13.15 1.68
CA SER A 4 -53.07 13.02 2.62
C SER A 4 -52.10 11.90 2.23
N LYS A 5 -52.59 10.80 1.64
CA LYS A 5 -51.74 9.73 1.10
C LYS A 5 -50.93 10.19 -0.10
N SER A 6 -51.53 11.01 -0.97
CA SER A 6 -50.84 11.56 -2.14
C SER A 6 -49.72 12.53 -1.77
N TYR A 7 -49.91 13.35 -0.72
CA TYR A 7 -48.85 14.21 -0.19
C TYR A 7 -47.74 13.41 0.49
N ALA A 8 -48.06 12.36 1.23
CA ALA A 8 -47.04 11.49 1.83
C ALA A 8 -46.18 10.79 0.76
N VAL A 9 -46.80 10.31 -0.32
CA VAL A 9 -46.07 9.70 -1.46
C VAL A 9 -45.22 10.73 -2.18
N MET A 10 -45.73 11.93 -2.45
CA MET A 10 -44.95 13.03 -3.04
C MET A 10 -43.78 13.47 -2.15
N PHE A 11 -43.98 13.49 -0.83
CA PHE A 11 -42.93 13.82 0.12
C PHE A 11 -41.85 12.74 0.14
N LEU A 12 -42.23 11.46 0.17
CA LEU A 12 -41.29 10.35 0.07
C LEU A 12 -40.53 10.34 -1.26
N LEU A 13 -41.22 10.61 -2.38
CA LEU A 13 -40.59 10.70 -3.70
C LEU A 13 -39.59 11.86 -3.77
N GLY A 14 -39.99 13.04 -3.27
CA GLY A 14 -39.14 14.23 -3.22
C GLY A 14 -37.90 14.02 -2.33
N THR A 15 -38.08 13.40 -1.17
CA THR A 15 -36.96 13.11 -0.26
C THR A 15 -36.03 12.02 -0.81
N PHE A 16 -36.58 11.02 -1.51
CA PHE A 16 -35.79 9.97 -2.16
C PHE A 16 -34.99 10.50 -3.36
N LEU A 17 -35.59 11.38 -4.18
CA LEU A 17 -34.90 12.01 -5.30
C LEU A 17 -33.82 13.00 -4.82
N ALA A 18 -34.12 13.81 -3.80
CA ALA A 18 -33.15 14.70 -3.19
C ALA A 18 -32.01 13.93 -2.50
N GLY A 19 -32.34 12.87 -1.75
CA GLY A 19 -31.38 11.99 -1.09
C GLY A 19 -30.55 11.16 -2.07
N GLY A 20 -31.13 10.72 -3.19
CA GLY A 20 -30.44 10.00 -4.26
C GLY A 20 -29.47 10.88 -5.04
N ALA A 21 -29.84 12.13 -5.35
CA ALA A 21 -28.96 13.09 -6.01
C ALA A 21 -27.80 13.54 -5.10
N LEU A 22 -28.06 13.75 -3.80
CA LEU A 22 -27.03 14.01 -2.80
C LEU A 22 -26.14 12.79 -2.55
N GLY A 23 -26.70 11.58 -2.52
CA GLY A 23 -25.96 10.33 -2.37
C GLY A 23 -25.04 10.01 -3.55
N PHE A 24 -25.49 10.25 -4.79
CA PHE A 24 -24.71 9.98 -6.01
C PHE A 24 -23.59 11.01 -6.24
N THR A 25 -23.75 12.23 -5.73
CA THR A 25 -22.68 13.25 -5.72
C THR A 25 -21.72 13.09 -4.54
N ALA A 26 -22.23 12.71 -3.37
CA ALA A 26 -21.43 12.35 -2.20
C ALA A 26 -20.56 11.11 -2.47
N ASP A 27 -21.07 10.07 -3.15
CA ASP A 27 -20.27 8.88 -3.48
C ASP A 27 -19.12 9.21 -4.46
N ARG A 28 -19.32 10.15 -5.39
CA ARG A 28 -18.27 10.59 -6.33
C ARG A 28 -17.22 11.51 -5.72
N VAL A 29 -17.56 12.23 -4.65
CA VAL A 29 -16.65 13.13 -3.91
C VAL A 29 -15.97 12.40 -2.75
N MET A 30 -16.67 11.52 -2.01
CA MET A 30 -16.11 10.72 -0.91
C MET A 30 -15.36 9.47 -1.37
N SER A 31 -15.63 8.90 -2.55
CA SER A 31 -14.76 7.87 -3.14
C SER A 31 -13.46 8.43 -3.74
N ARG A 32 -13.30 9.77 -3.77
CA ARG A 32 -12.04 10.41 -4.18
C ARG A 32 -11.00 10.47 -3.06
N ASP A 33 -11.42 10.25 -1.81
CA ASP A 33 -10.60 10.34 -0.61
C ASP A 33 -10.76 9.12 0.31
N LYS A 34 -10.63 7.92 -0.24
CA LYS A 34 -9.87 6.91 0.51
C LYS A 34 -8.42 7.18 0.17
N PRO A 35 -7.67 8.00 0.95
CA PRO A 35 -6.24 7.97 0.83
C PRO A 35 -5.86 6.55 1.19
N CYS A 36 -5.54 5.75 0.16
CA CYS A 36 -4.73 4.58 0.33
C CYS A 36 -3.51 5.09 1.09
N ARG A 37 -3.48 4.87 2.41
CA ARG A 37 -2.32 5.07 3.28
C ARG A 37 -1.27 4.06 2.84
N HIS A 38 -0.70 4.30 1.67
CA HIS A 38 0.36 3.52 1.08
C HIS A 38 1.39 4.50 0.54
N GLY A 39 2.33 4.85 1.43
CA GLY A 39 3.63 5.43 1.08
C GLY A 39 3.72 6.95 1.14
N SER A 40 3.90 7.49 2.35
CA SER A 40 4.44 8.84 2.56
C SER A 40 5.75 9.05 1.76
N GLY A 41 6.56 7.99 1.58
CA GLY A 41 7.79 8.06 0.76
C GLY A 41 7.61 8.29 -0.75
N SER A 42 6.45 8.00 -1.35
CA SER A 42 6.29 8.22 -2.80
C SER A 42 6.06 9.68 -3.17
N ARG A 43 5.49 10.49 -2.26
CA ARG A 43 5.40 11.95 -2.49
C ARG A 43 6.76 12.61 -2.37
N SER A 44 7.55 12.22 -1.36
CA SER A 44 8.92 12.73 -1.19
C SER A 44 9.82 12.53 -2.42
N TYR A 45 9.77 11.36 -3.06
CA TYR A 45 10.52 11.12 -4.30
C TYR A 45 10.02 11.98 -5.48
N LEU A 46 8.70 12.10 -5.64
CA LEU A 46 8.10 12.90 -6.71
C LEU A 46 8.38 14.40 -6.51
N ASP A 47 8.33 14.88 -5.27
CA ASP A 47 8.64 16.25 -4.90
C ASP A 47 10.12 16.57 -5.16
N ARG A 48 11.01 15.64 -4.81
CA ARG A 48 12.45 15.78 -5.10
C ARG A 48 12.69 15.86 -6.60
N MET A 49 12.13 14.95 -7.38
CA MET A 49 12.25 14.95 -8.84
C MET A 49 11.64 16.21 -9.47
N ALA A 50 10.47 16.67 -8.98
CA ALA A 50 9.86 17.91 -9.45
C ALA A 50 10.75 19.13 -9.17
N SER A 51 11.44 19.15 -8.02
CA SER A 51 12.38 20.22 -7.67
C SER A 51 13.67 20.18 -8.49
N GLU A 52 14.25 18.99 -8.68
CA GLU A 52 15.47 18.79 -9.49
C GLU A 52 15.23 19.16 -10.96
N LEU A 53 14.04 18.84 -11.49
CA LEU A 53 13.62 19.17 -12.85
C LEU A 53 13.06 20.60 -13.00
N LYS A 54 12.97 21.35 -11.89
CA LYS A 54 12.45 22.73 -11.85
C LYS A 54 11.10 22.88 -12.58
N LEU A 55 10.17 21.97 -12.32
CA LEU A 55 8.85 21.97 -12.98
C LEU A 55 8.06 23.23 -12.62
N THR A 56 7.43 23.84 -13.61
CA THR A 56 6.45 24.91 -13.37
C THR A 56 5.21 24.36 -12.64
N PRO A 57 4.39 25.21 -11.99
CA PRO A 57 3.18 24.75 -11.32
C PRO A 57 2.23 23.96 -12.25
N ALA A 58 2.07 24.42 -13.49
CA ALA A 58 1.24 23.73 -14.48
C ALA A 58 1.82 22.36 -14.87
N GLN A 59 3.14 22.26 -15.06
CA GLN A 59 3.81 20.99 -15.35
C GLN A 59 3.70 20.01 -14.18
N ARG A 60 3.80 20.49 -12.93
CA ARG A 60 3.68 19.65 -11.74
C ARG A 60 2.31 18.96 -11.65
N VAL A 61 1.23 19.68 -11.95
CA VAL A 61 -0.12 19.09 -11.98
C VAL A 61 -0.24 17.97 -13.02
N GLN A 62 0.32 18.19 -14.22
CA GLN A 62 0.34 17.15 -15.27
C GLN A 62 1.19 15.95 -14.85
N PHE A 63 2.34 16.19 -14.27
CA PHE A 63 3.26 15.17 -13.80
C PHE A 63 2.63 14.28 -12.72
N ASP A 64 1.99 14.89 -11.72
CA ASP A 64 1.28 14.17 -10.66
C ASP A 64 0.15 13.31 -11.22
N SER A 65 -0.59 13.83 -12.20
CA SER A 65 -1.65 13.08 -12.90
C SER A 65 -1.10 11.84 -13.62
N ILE A 66 0.00 11.99 -14.35
CA ILE A 66 0.68 10.87 -15.06
C ILE A 66 1.16 9.82 -14.05
N MET A 67 1.81 10.23 -12.97
CA MET A 67 2.35 9.32 -11.95
C MET A 67 1.24 8.61 -11.16
N SER A 68 0.12 9.28 -10.91
CA SER A 68 -1.07 8.69 -10.31
C SER A 68 -1.68 7.62 -11.23
N ARG A 69 -1.83 7.91 -12.52
CA ARG A 69 -2.32 6.96 -13.53
C ARG A 69 -1.39 5.74 -13.61
N ARG A 70 -0.08 5.96 -13.70
CA ARG A 70 0.92 4.88 -13.70
C ARG A 70 0.79 4.00 -12.46
N ARG A 71 0.66 4.58 -11.26
CA ARG A 71 0.51 3.81 -10.02
C ARG A 71 -0.75 2.93 -10.04
N THR A 72 -1.84 3.47 -10.57
CA THR A 72 -3.11 2.73 -10.70
C THR A 72 -2.97 1.56 -11.68
N GLN A 73 -2.38 1.79 -12.85
CA GLN A 73 -2.09 0.73 -13.83
C GLN A 73 -1.19 -0.34 -13.24
N MET A 74 -0.16 0.06 -12.50
CA MET A 74 0.76 -0.88 -11.87
C MET A 74 0.07 -1.75 -10.81
N ARG A 75 -0.81 -1.17 -9.99
CA ARG A 75 -1.63 -1.94 -9.04
C ARG A 75 -2.55 -2.92 -9.75
N ALA A 76 -3.18 -2.52 -10.85
CA ALA A 76 -4.06 -3.42 -11.61
C ALA A 76 -3.32 -4.68 -12.12
N VAL A 77 -2.01 -4.57 -12.39
CA VAL A 77 -1.16 -5.71 -12.76
C VAL A 77 -0.73 -6.53 -11.54
N TYR A 78 -0.31 -5.89 -10.45
CA TYR A 78 0.26 -6.57 -9.29
C TYR A 78 -0.76 -7.14 -8.30
N ASP A 79 -1.88 -6.45 -8.07
CA ASP A 79 -2.85 -6.84 -7.05
C ASP A 79 -3.41 -8.26 -7.26
N PRO A 80 -3.72 -8.72 -8.49
CA PRO A 80 -4.18 -10.09 -8.73
C PRO A 80 -3.13 -11.16 -8.41
N ILE A 81 -1.84 -10.89 -8.65
CA ILE A 81 -0.75 -11.86 -8.47
C ILE A 81 -0.15 -11.84 -7.06
N ARG A 82 -0.45 -10.80 -6.27
CA ARG A 82 0.07 -10.63 -4.92
C ARG A 82 -0.16 -11.84 -4.00
N PRO A 83 -1.35 -12.49 -3.97
CA PRO A 83 -1.56 -13.68 -3.15
C PRO A 83 -0.68 -14.86 -3.55
N GLN A 84 -0.38 -15.01 -4.85
CA GLN A 84 0.52 -16.05 -5.35
C GLN A 84 1.95 -15.77 -4.92
N MET A 85 2.41 -14.51 -5.02
CA MET A 85 3.72 -14.10 -4.53
C MET A 85 3.87 -14.34 -3.01
N ASP A 86 2.85 -14.01 -2.24
CA ASP A 86 2.83 -14.26 -0.78
C ASP A 86 2.91 -15.76 -0.48
N SER A 87 2.22 -16.58 -1.27
CA SER A 87 2.27 -18.04 -1.15
C SER A 87 3.65 -18.59 -1.49
N LEU A 88 4.26 -18.13 -2.58
CA LEU A 88 5.62 -18.50 -2.97
C LEU A 88 6.65 -18.11 -1.90
N SER A 89 6.48 -16.94 -1.27
CA SER A 89 7.35 -16.52 -0.16
C SER A 89 7.24 -17.46 1.05
N LYS A 90 6.03 -17.89 1.40
CA LYS A 90 5.81 -18.87 2.48
C LYS A 90 6.43 -20.23 2.15
N LEU A 91 6.25 -20.72 0.93
CA LEU A 91 6.86 -21.97 0.47
C LEU A 91 8.38 -21.90 0.50
N GLY A 92 8.96 -20.79 0.02
CA GLY A 92 10.39 -20.54 0.09
C GLY A 92 10.92 -20.61 1.53
N LYS A 93 10.18 -20.04 2.50
CA LYS A 93 10.54 -20.12 3.92
C LYS A 93 10.55 -21.57 4.43
N VAL A 94 9.54 -22.36 4.12
CA VAL A 94 9.47 -23.78 4.52
C VAL A 94 10.66 -24.55 3.95
N ILE A 95 10.99 -24.34 2.67
CA ILE A 95 12.15 -24.96 2.03
C ILE A 95 13.43 -24.57 2.77
N SER A 96 13.68 -23.27 2.96
CA SER A 96 14.86 -22.79 3.68
C SER A 96 14.99 -23.36 5.09
N ASP A 97 13.88 -23.44 5.83
CA ASP A 97 13.85 -23.99 7.19
C ASP A 97 14.18 -25.49 7.16
N SER A 98 13.61 -26.25 6.22
CA SER A 98 13.90 -27.69 6.09
C SER A 98 15.34 -27.97 5.67
N THR A 99 15.90 -27.15 4.77
CA THR A 99 17.29 -27.26 4.33
C THR A 99 18.24 -26.97 5.48
N HIS A 100 17.94 -25.97 6.32
CA HIS A 100 18.73 -25.67 7.52
C HIS A 100 18.83 -26.88 8.44
N GLU A 101 17.69 -27.54 8.72
CA GLU A 101 17.69 -28.75 9.56
C GLU A 101 18.44 -29.93 8.92
N GLN A 102 18.35 -30.09 7.60
CA GLN A 102 19.14 -31.11 6.89
C GLN A 102 20.64 -30.85 7.00
N LEU A 103 21.06 -29.59 6.82
CA LEU A 103 22.46 -29.19 6.98
C LEU A 103 22.94 -29.41 8.41
N LYS A 104 22.13 -29.10 9.44
CA LYS A 104 22.53 -29.33 10.84
C LYS A 104 22.89 -30.79 11.13
N ARG A 105 22.20 -31.76 10.53
CA ARG A 105 22.43 -33.20 10.77
C ARG A 105 23.80 -33.70 10.31
N VAL A 106 24.45 -33.01 9.37
CA VAL A 106 25.77 -33.42 8.85
C VAL A 106 26.93 -32.66 9.51
N LEU A 107 26.63 -31.74 10.43
CA LEU A 107 27.60 -30.87 11.08
C LEU A 107 27.91 -31.34 12.50
N ASN A 108 29.13 -31.08 12.96
CA ASN A 108 29.50 -31.25 14.37
C ASN A 108 28.85 -30.14 15.25
N PRO A 109 28.84 -30.28 16.58
CA PRO A 109 28.15 -29.32 17.46
C PRO A 109 28.63 -27.87 17.33
N GLU A 110 29.93 -27.64 17.16
CA GLU A 110 30.50 -26.30 16.99
C GLU A 110 30.04 -25.66 15.67
N GLN A 111 30.05 -26.44 14.58
CA GLN A 111 29.58 -26.01 13.28
C GLN A 111 28.07 -25.74 13.26
N GLN A 112 27.27 -26.53 13.98
CA GLN A 112 25.83 -26.28 14.14
C GLN A 112 25.57 -24.94 14.82
N ALA A 113 26.26 -24.65 15.92
CA ALA A 113 26.14 -23.37 16.63
C ALA A 113 26.51 -22.19 15.71
N LYS A 114 27.58 -22.32 14.93
CA LYS A 114 28.00 -21.30 13.95
C LYS A 114 26.96 -21.09 12.85
N LEU A 115 26.35 -22.16 12.34
CA LEU A 115 25.29 -22.08 11.32
C LEU A 115 24.04 -21.37 11.87
N ASP A 116 23.64 -21.66 13.11
CA ASP A 116 22.51 -21.00 13.77
C ASP A 116 22.78 -19.50 13.94
N MET A 117 23.99 -19.12 14.38
CA MET A 117 24.40 -17.71 14.49
C MET A 117 24.34 -16.97 13.14
N MET A 118 24.78 -17.62 12.06
CA MET A 118 24.72 -17.04 10.71
C MET A 118 23.27 -16.78 10.27
N ARG A 119 22.37 -17.73 10.53
CA ARG A 119 20.94 -17.59 10.22
C ARG A 119 20.30 -16.47 11.02
N ASP A 120 20.60 -16.37 12.31
CA ASP A 120 20.06 -15.31 13.17
C ASP A 120 20.52 -13.92 12.76
N ARG A 121 21.81 -13.80 12.43
CA ARG A 121 22.36 -12.55 11.90
C ARG A 121 21.64 -12.14 10.61
N GLY A 122 21.50 -13.06 9.65
CA GLY A 122 20.80 -12.77 8.40
C GLY A 122 19.33 -12.39 8.60
N ARG A 123 18.63 -13.01 9.56
CA ARG A 123 17.26 -12.63 9.93
C ARG A 123 17.20 -11.23 10.52
N LYS A 124 18.12 -10.89 11.42
CA LYS A 124 18.21 -9.56 12.04
C LYS A 124 18.52 -8.48 11.01
N GLU A 125 19.52 -8.69 10.16
CA GLU A 125 19.88 -7.75 9.09
C GLU A 125 18.71 -7.53 8.12
N SER A 126 17.98 -8.60 7.77
CA SER A 126 16.79 -8.50 6.92
C SER A 126 15.65 -7.73 7.61
N ALA A 127 15.45 -7.94 8.91
CA ALA A 127 14.45 -7.22 9.70
C ALA A 127 14.82 -5.73 9.83
N ASP A 128 16.08 -5.43 10.12
CA ASP A 128 16.62 -4.08 10.22
C ASP A 128 16.52 -3.35 8.87
N ALA A 129 16.83 -4.02 7.75
CA ALA A 129 16.68 -3.45 6.41
C ALA A 129 15.21 -3.11 6.10
N ARG A 130 14.27 -4.00 6.47
CA ARG A 130 12.83 -3.75 6.32
C ARG A 130 12.36 -2.61 7.23
N ALA A 131 12.86 -2.54 8.46
CA ALA A 131 12.55 -1.47 9.40
C ALA A 131 13.06 -0.12 8.90
N ARG A 132 14.32 -0.05 8.41
CA ARG A 132 14.90 1.16 7.80
C ARG A 132 14.11 1.61 6.58
N TYR A 133 13.76 0.69 5.69
CA TYR A 133 12.93 1.02 4.52
C TYR A 133 11.52 1.48 4.92
N GLY A 134 10.97 0.92 6.00
CA GLY A 134 9.70 1.36 6.59
C GLY A 134 9.78 2.76 7.20
N SER A 135 10.87 3.07 7.92
CA SER A 135 11.09 4.37 8.58
C SER A 135 11.45 5.48 7.60
N GLU A 136 12.27 5.20 6.56
CA GLU A 136 12.55 6.19 5.51
C GLU A 136 11.29 6.59 4.72
N LYS A 137 10.31 5.69 4.62
CA LYS A 137 9.01 5.99 4.03
C LYS A 137 8.01 6.63 4.99
N GLY A 138 8.39 6.85 6.25
CA GLY A 138 7.58 7.43 7.32
C GLY A 138 8.33 8.54 8.04
N THR A 139 8.22 9.76 7.50
CA THR A 139 8.71 11.04 8.08
C THR A 139 10.23 11.25 7.99
N PRO A 140 10.73 12.16 7.13
CA PRO A 140 12.06 12.70 7.35
C PRO A 140 11.99 13.55 8.62
N ALA A 141 12.81 13.20 9.63
CA ALA A 141 13.04 14.08 10.76
C ALA A 141 13.52 15.45 10.25
N PRO A 142 13.06 16.58 10.84
CA PRO A 142 13.62 17.87 10.50
C PRO A 142 15.11 17.82 10.86
N ARG A 143 15.98 17.96 9.84
CA ARG A 143 17.40 18.19 10.10
C ARG A 143 17.54 19.60 10.69
N PRO A 144 18.38 19.78 11.72
CA PRO A 144 18.63 21.09 12.33
C PRO A 144 19.27 22.05 11.33
#